data_AF-A0A812NAU4-F1
#
_entry.id   AF-A0A812NAU4-F1
#
_cell.length_a   1.000
_cell.length_b   1.000
_cell.length_c   1.000
_cell.angle_alpha   90.00
_cell.angle_beta   90.00
_cell.angle_gamma   90.00
#
_symmetry.space_group_name_H-M   'P 1'
#
loop_
_entity.id
_entity.type
_entity.pdbx_description
1 polymer ?
#
loop_
_entity_poly.entity_id
_entity_poly.type
_entity_poly.pdbx_seq_one_letter_code
_entity_poly.pdbx_strand_id
1 'polypeptide(L)'
;MSSWDVAMEEEIQLSQETSAQISEADKRRTESTDAGVASEEGGARGCTVPRTWWAGLLKAAGNGCGLPDIQPPARSLNIVSGCTGCSAESFVLQAFGYDFQLHSISERSNAYRDFLLENHGDRLLHVFGDVKSQLEASDARPCLTCAAKNIVCNESEFAGEVHLMVAGSPCDPYSVMRQKRFHEDSVMRHRDYSTMFSSVLRMIAKYLPFITILEQLLGFDQKFDAASPETPYQRPAATADTL
;
A
#
# COMPACT_ATOMS: atom_id res chain seq x y z
N MET A 1 40.18 -11.44 -4.29
CA MET A 1 38.82 -10.97 -3.99
C MET A 1 37.86 -12.11 -4.26
N SER A 2 37.02 -12.42 -3.28
CA SER A 2 35.90 -13.32 -3.46
C SER A 2 34.86 -12.68 -4.37
N SER A 3 33.95 -13.46 -4.96
CA SER A 3 32.80 -12.91 -5.71
C SER A 3 31.92 -12.01 -4.82
N TRP A 4 31.96 -12.21 -3.51
CA TRP A 4 31.30 -11.36 -2.52
C TRP A 4 31.95 -9.99 -2.40
N ASP A 5 33.27 -9.90 -2.43
CA ASP A 5 33.96 -8.61 -2.33
C ASP A 5 33.66 -7.71 -3.54
N VAL A 6 33.58 -8.30 -4.74
CA VAL A 6 33.23 -7.57 -5.98
C VAL A 6 31.77 -7.12 -5.96
N ALA A 7 30.84 -8.01 -5.59
CA ALA A 7 29.42 -7.66 -5.51
C ALA A 7 29.16 -6.58 -4.44
N MET A 8 29.87 -6.65 -3.31
CA MET A 8 29.73 -5.70 -2.22
C MET A 8 30.37 -4.34 -2.55
N GLU A 9 31.47 -4.29 -3.32
CA GLU A 9 32.04 -3.03 -3.82
C GLU A 9 31.15 -2.38 -4.87
N GLU A 10 30.62 -3.14 -5.83
CA GLU A 10 29.63 -2.63 -6.80
C GLU A 10 28.37 -2.13 -6.08
N GLU A 11 27.92 -2.83 -5.03
CA GLU A 11 26.77 -2.45 -4.21
C GLU A 11 27.04 -1.22 -3.34
N ILE A 12 28.23 -1.07 -2.75
CA ILE A 12 28.62 0.13 -2.01
C ILE A 12 28.67 1.33 -2.95
N GLN A 13 29.21 1.15 -4.16
CA GLN A 13 29.29 2.21 -5.15
C GLN A 13 27.89 2.60 -5.66
N LEU A 14 27.03 1.63 -5.97
CA LEU A 14 25.63 1.87 -6.33
C LEU A 14 24.87 2.52 -5.17
N SER A 15 25.09 2.07 -3.94
CA SER A 15 24.45 2.60 -2.72
C SER A 15 24.92 4.00 -2.37
N GLN A 16 26.17 4.36 -2.65
CA GLN A 16 26.69 5.72 -2.48
C GLN A 16 26.13 6.68 -3.55
N GLU A 17 26.09 6.25 -4.81
CA GLU A 17 25.44 6.99 -5.90
C GLU A 17 23.93 7.14 -5.65
N THR A 18 23.30 6.10 -5.11
CA THR A 18 21.87 6.08 -4.78
C THR A 18 21.57 6.81 -3.49
N SER A 19 22.43 6.81 -2.46
CA SER A 19 22.26 7.57 -1.22
C SER A 19 22.38 9.08 -1.46
N ALA A 20 23.26 9.50 -2.37
CA ALA A 20 23.28 10.89 -2.83
C ALA A 20 21.95 11.28 -3.52
N GLN A 21 21.37 10.37 -4.31
CA GLN A 21 20.09 10.57 -5.00
C GLN A 21 18.87 10.42 -4.08
N ILE A 22 18.92 9.55 -3.05
CA ILE A 22 17.89 9.37 -2.03
C ILE A 22 17.92 10.55 -1.07
N SER A 23 19.09 11.06 -0.67
CA SER A 23 19.17 12.30 0.11
C SER A 23 18.56 13.49 -0.65
N GLU A 24 18.77 13.55 -1.97
CA GLU A 24 18.14 14.54 -2.85
C GLU A 24 16.63 14.28 -3.04
N ALA A 25 16.20 13.02 -3.11
CA ALA A 25 14.79 12.63 -3.26
C ALA A 25 13.98 12.74 -1.96
N ASP A 26 14.58 12.48 -0.79
CA ASP A 26 14.01 12.70 0.54
C ASP A 26 14.00 14.20 0.89
N LYS A 27 14.97 15.00 0.40
CA LYS A 27 14.87 16.49 0.40
C LYS A 27 13.74 17.00 -0.50
N ARG A 28 13.34 16.23 -1.52
CA ARG A 28 12.23 16.54 -2.44
C ARG A 28 10.92 15.86 -2.10
N ARG A 29 10.91 14.91 -1.15
CA ARG A 29 9.70 14.46 -0.47
C ARG A 29 9.21 15.65 0.34
N THR A 30 8.39 16.44 -0.34
CA THR A 30 7.44 17.43 0.15
C THR A 30 7.51 17.63 1.65
N GLU A 31 8.00 18.81 2.05
CA GLU A 31 7.46 19.48 3.21
C GLU A 31 5.94 19.24 3.19
N SER A 32 5.45 18.52 4.20
CA SER A 32 4.01 18.33 4.43
C SER A 32 3.45 19.69 4.85
N THR A 33 3.32 20.60 3.90
CA THR A 33 2.56 21.82 4.11
C THR A 33 1.10 21.40 4.15
N ASP A 34 0.58 21.27 5.36
CA ASP A 34 -0.85 21.33 5.66
C ASP A 34 -1.41 22.65 5.15
N ALA A 35 -1.65 22.76 3.84
CA ALA A 35 -2.43 23.82 3.23
C ALA A 35 -2.74 23.45 1.78
N GLY A 36 -3.98 23.07 1.54
CA GLY A 36 -4.52 22.88 0.19
C GLY A 36 -4.57 24.19 -0.58
N VAL A 37 -3.47 24.55 -1.24
CA VAL A 37 -3.46 25.55 -2.31
C VAL A 37 -2.66 24.97 -3.46
N ALA A 38 -3.36 24.43 -4.45
CA ALA A 38 -2.78 24.00 -5.71
C ALA A 38 -2.33 25.25 -6.48
N SER A 39 -1.01 25.43 -6.66
CA SER A 39 -0.46 26.37 -7.64
C SER A 39 -0.27 25.65 -8.98
N GLU A 40 -0.96 26.12 -10.02
CA GLU A 40 -1.04 25.55 -11.38
C GLU A 40 0.19 25.81 -12.28
N GLU A 41 1.39 25.96 -11.74
CA GLU A 41 2.59 26.22 -12.57
C GLU A 41 3.68 25.17 -12.34
N GLY A 42 3.88 24.28 -13.33
CA GLY A 42 5.02 23.38 -13.33
C GLY A 42 5.01 22.37 -14.48
N GLY A 43 5.75 22.67 -15.54
CA GLY A 43 5.85 21.87 -16.77
C GLY A 43 6.23 20.41 -16.57
N ALA A 44 5.93 19.62 -17.60
CA ALA A 44 6.12 18.17 -17.71
C ALA A 44 7.48 17.70 -17.17
N ARG A 45 7.53 17.40 -15.87
CA ARG A 45 8.62 16.63 -15.26
C ARG A 45 8.40 15.20 -15.70
N GLY A 46 9.29 14.69 -16.55
CA GLY A 46 9.26 13.29 -16.97
C GLY A 46 9.15 12.39 -15.73
N CYS A 47 8.12 11.57 -15.69
CA CYS A 47 7.88 10.68 -14.57
C CYS A 47 8.99 9.63 -14.53
N THR A 48 9.90 9.77 -13.58
CA THR A 48 10.92 8.75 -13.35
C THR A 48 10.24 7.57 -12.64
N VAL A 49 10.11 6.45 -13.37
CA VAL A 49 9.71 5.16 -12.81
C VAL A 49 10.55 4.89 -11.55
N PRO A 50 9.94 4.50 -10.41
CA PRO A 50 10.69 4.18 -9.21
C PRO A 50 11.70 3.09 -9.50
N ARG A 51 12.95 3.32 -9.10
CA ARG A 51 13.98 2.29 -9.23
C ARG A 51 13.69 1.16 -8.24
N THR A 52 13.55 -0.06 -8.75
CA THR A 52 13.31 -1.29 -7.98
C THR A 52 14.59 -1.91 -7.40
N TRP A 53 15.67 -1.11 -7.26
CA TRP A 53 16.98 -1.58 -6.78
C TRP A 53 16.89 -2.29 -5.42
N TRP A 54 16.04 -1.78 -4.51
CA TRP A 54 15.82 -2.36 -3.19
C TRP A 54 15.25 -3.78 -3.25
N ALA A 55 14.50 -4.13 -4.30
CA ALA A 55 13.98 -5.48 -4.47
C ALA A 55 15.07 -6.45 -4.92
N GLY A 56 16.05 -5.98 -5.70
CA GLY A 56 17.28 -6.72 -5.98
C GLY A 56 18.05 -7.04 -4.71
N LEU A 57 18.16 -6.07 -3.79
CA LEU A 57 18.78 -6.28 -2.48
C LEU A 57 18.01 -7.28 -1.62
N LEU A 58 16.68 -7.19 -1.57
CA LEU A 58 15.85 -8.15 -0.86
C LEU A 58 16.03 -9.57 -1.42
N LYS A 59 16.08 -9.71 -2.75
CA LYS A 59 16.34 -11.01 -3.39
C LYS A 59 17.71 -11.57 -3.02
N ALA A 60 18.76 -10.74 -3.09
CA ALA A 60 20.12 -11.14 -2.73
C ALA A 60 20.23 -11.53 -1.24
N ALA A 61 19.66 -10.72 -0.34
CA ALA A 61 19.61 -11.02 1.09
C ALA A 61 18.84 -12.32 1.38
N GLY A 62 17.71 -12.52 0.70
CA GLY A 62 16.93 -13.76 0.79
C GLY A 62 17.74 -15.00 0.42
N ASN A 63 18.47 -14.93 -0.70
CA ASN A 63 19.37 -16.00 -1.12
C ASN A 63 20.48 -16.26 -0.08
N GLY A 64 21.04 -15.20 0.51
CA GLY A 64 22.04 -15.30 1.60
C GLY A 64 21.49 -16.00 2.86
N CYS A 65 20.20 -15.88 3.12
CA CYS A 65 19.49 -16.59 4.19
C CYS A 65 19.04 -18.02 3.81
N GLY A 66 19.39 -18.51 2.62
CA GLY A 66 18.99 -19.83 2.14
C GLY A 66 17.55 -19.92 1.65
N LEU A 67 16.89 -18.78 1.37
CA LEU A 67 15.61 -18.81 0.66
C LEU A 67 15.85 -19.31 -0.76
N PRO A 68 15.00 -20.22 -1.27
CA PRO A 68 15.15 -20.71 -2.64
C PRO A 68 14.94 -19.55 -3.62
N ASP A 69 15.64 -19.60 -4.76
CA ASP A 69 15.39 -18.67 -5.85
C ASP A 69 13.93 -18.81 -6.27
N ILE A 70 13.18 -17.72 -6.12
CA ILE A 70 11.74 -17.71 -6.33
C ILE A 70 11.51 -17.76 -7.84
N GLN A 71 11.01 -18.89 -8.32
CA GLN A 71 10.48 -19.00 -9.67
C GLN A 71 9.02 -18.54 -9.64
N PRO A 72 8.69 -17.39 -10.25
CA PRO A 72 7.33 -16.90 -10.27
C PRO A 72 6.43 -17.94 -10.97
N PRO A 73 5.20 -18.17 -10.47
CA PRO A 73 4.28 -19.10 -11.08
C PRO A 73 3.91 -18.61 -12.49
N ALA A 74 3.57 -19.54 -13.39
CA ALA A 74 3.15 -19.21 -14.75
C ALA A 74 1.80 -18.47 -14.81
N ARG A 75 1.02 -18.48 -13.72
CA ARG A 75 -0.28 -17.81 -13.64
C ARG A 75 -0.11 -16.37 -13.12
N SER A 76 -0.89 -15.46 -13.69
CA SER A 76 -1.02 -14.09 -13.18
C SER A 76 -1.64 -14.06 -11.78
N LEU A 77 -1.13 -13.20 -10.90
CA LEU A 77 -1.71 -12.97 -9.59
C LEU A 77 -2.79 -11.89 -9.65
N ASN A 78 -3.95 -12.18 -9.10
CA ASN A 78 -5.04 -11.21 -8.93
C ASN A 78 -4.89 -10.55 -7.56
N ILE A 79 -4.72 -9.23 -7.54
CA ILE A 79 -4.40 -8.47 -6.34
C ILE A 79 -5.52 -7.48 -6.03
N VAL A 80 -5.87 -7.39 -4.75
CA VAL A 80 -6.69 -6.30 -4.21
C VAL A 80 -5.85 -5.47 -3.26
N SER A 81 -5.90 -4.15 -3.39
CA SER A 81 -5.17 -3.24 -2.50
C SER A 81 -6.12 -2.24 -1.84
N GLY A 82 -6.00 -2.09 -0.53
CA GLY A 82 -6.76 -1.11 0.26
C GLY A 82 -5.80 -0.07 0.83
N CYS A 83 -6.14 1.23 0.70
CA CYS A 83 -5.22 2.31 1.08
C CYS A 83 -3.87 2.19 0.34
N THR A 84 -3.96 2.12 -0.97
CA THR A 84 -2.92 1.62 -1.90
C THR A 84 -1.64 2.44 -1.86
N GLY A 85 -1.73 3.75 -1.63
CA GLY A 85 -0.59 4.67 -1.75
C GLY A 85 0.03 4.55 -3.14
N CYS A 86 1.35 4.30 -3.18
CA CYS A 86 2.06 4.05 -4.43
C CYS A 86 2.06 2.57 -4.87
N SER A 87 1.25 1.70 -4.27
CA SER A 87 1.22 0.24 -4.52
C SER A 87 2.62 -0.39 -4.41
N ALA A 88 3.26 -0.28 -3.24
CA ALA A 88 4.60 -0.85 -3.05
C ALA A 88 4.65 -2.34 -3.40
N GLU A 89 3.57 -3.07 -3.11
CA GLU A 89 3.39 -4.48 -3.43
C GLU A 89 3.51 -4.81 -4.93
N SER A 90 3.04 -3.94 -5.82
CA SER A 90 3.11 -4.17 -7.27
C SER A 90 4.56 -4.09 -7.76
N PHE A 91 5.33 -3.14 -7.25
CA PHE A 91 6.75 -2.98 -7.56
C PHE A 91 7.59 -4.14 -6.99
N VAL A 92 7.25 -4.64 -5.79
CA VAL A 92 7.85 -5.88 -5.25
C VAL A 92 7.63 -7.01 -6.26
N LEU A 93 6.38 -7.28 -6.63
CA LEU A 93 6.03 -8.40 -7.50
C LEU A 93 6.68 -8.28 -8.88
N GLN A 94 6.70 -7.09 -9.46
CA GLN A 94 7.38 -6.82 -10.72
C GLN A 94 8.87 -7.13 -10.64
N ALA A 95 9.53 -6.72 -9.55
CA ALA A 95 10.96 -6.96 -9.38
C ALA A 95 11.30 -8.46 -9.16
N PHE A 96 10.39 -9.22 -8.55
CA PHE A 96 10.48 -10.67 -8.44
C PHE A 96 10.02 -11.41 -9.71
N GLY A 97 9.61 -10.70 -10.76
CA GLY A 97 9.21 -11.29 -12.04
C GLY A 97 7.83 -11.95 -12.03
N TYR A 98 6.99 -11.65 -11.04
CA TYR A 98 5.61 -12.12 -11.01
C TYR A 98 4.77 -11.37 -12.04
N ASP A 99 3.97 -12.12 -12.81
CA ASP A 99 2.87 -11.52 -13.55
C ASP A 99 1.69 -11.27 -12.60
N PHE A 100 1.01 -10.13 -12.77
CA PHE A 100 -0.09 -9.75 -11.89
C PHE A 100 -1.04 -8.73 -12.52
N GLN A 101 -2.25 -8.69 -11.95
CA GLN A 101 -3.30 -7.74 -12.20
C GLN A 101 -3.73 -7.09 -10.87
N LEU A 102 -3.81 -5.75 -10.86
CA LEU A 102 -4.38 -4.98 -9.76
C LEU A 102 -5.89 -4.85 -10.01
N HIS A 103 -6.64 -5.84 -9.51
CA HIS A 103 -8.07 -5.98 -9.77
C HIS A 103 -8.86 -4.83 -9.18
N SER A 104 -8.65 -4.53 -7.91
CA SER A 104 -9.42 -3.53 -7.18
C SER A 104 -8.51 -2.79 -6.23
N ILE A 105 -8.40 -1.47 -6.41
CA ILE A 105 -7.57 -0.61 -5.58
C ILE A 105 -8.37 0.58 -5.04
N SER A 106 -8.00 1.06 -3.85
CA SER A 106 -8.50 2.34 -3.34
C SER A 106 -7.38 3.28 -2.94
N GLU A 107 -7.46 4.54 -3.39
CA GLU A 107 -6.49 5.58 -3.08
C GLU A 107 -7.13 6.97 -3.07
N ARG A 108 -6.97 7.72 -1.97
CA ARG A 108 -7.58 9.04 -1.77
C ARG A 108 -6.84 10.16 -2.49
N SER A 109 -5.52 10.08 -2.56
CA SER A 109 -4.67 11.08 -3.20
C SER A 109 -4.75 10.97 -4.73
N ASN A 110 -5.16 12.06 -5.39
CA ASN A 110 -5.16 12.13 -6.86
C ASN A 110 -3.75 11.87 -7.42
N ALA A 111 -2.72 12.47 -6.80
CA ALA A 111 -1.33 12.33 -7.25
C ALA A 111 -0.85 10.87 -7.23
N TYR A 112 -1.27 10.08 -6.23
CA TYR A 112 -0.94 8.66 -6.18
C TYR A 112 -1.74 7.85 -7.19
N ARG A 113 -3.01 8.20 -7.45
CA ARG A 113 -3.77 7.55 -8.53
C ARG A 113 -3.17 7.82 -9.91
N ASP A 114 -2.77 9.05 -10.18
CA ASP A 114 -2.12 9.41 -11.44
C ASP A 114 -0.81 8.64 -11.62
N PHE A 115 0.00 8.58 -10.55
CA PHE A 115 1.22 7.78 -10.51
C PHE A 115 0.96 6.29 -10.78
N LEU A 116 -0.07 5.70 -10.17
CA LEU A 116 -0.44 4.30 -10.38
C LEU A 116 -0.88 4.05 -11.83
N LEU A 117 -1.72 4.93 -12.38
CA LEU A 117 -2.19 4.84 -13.76
C LEU A 117 -1.02 4.88 -14.76
N GLU A 118 -0.06 5.77 -14.54
CA GLU A 118 1.12 5.89 -15.40
C GLU A 118 2.05 4.66 -15.31
N ASN A 119 2.21 4.07 -14.13
CA ASN A 119 3.15 2.95 -13.93
C ASN A 119 2.53 1.56 -14.22
N HIS A 120 1.21 1.41 -14.13
CA HIS A 120 0.56 0.11 -14.24
C HIS A 120 -0.44 0.00 -15.40
N GLY A 121 -0.95 1.12 -15.93
CA GLY A 121 -1.80 1.15 -17.13
C GLY A 121 -2.90 0.09 -17.12
N ASP A 122 -2.86 -0.80 -18.10
CA ASP A 122 -3.83 -1.88 -18.29
C ASP A 122 -3.86 -2.93 -17.17
N ARG A 123 -2.87 -2.95 -16.26
CA ARG A 123 -2.89 -3.82 -15.09
C ARG A 123 -3.87 -3.34 -14.01
N LEU A 124 -4.37 -2.10 -14.10
CA LEU A 124 -5.34 -1.52 -13.16
C LEU A 124 -6.76 -1.66 -13.70
N LEU A 125 -7.55 -2.56 -13.11
CA LEU A 125 -8.92 -2.83 -13.59
C LEU A 125 -9.93 -1.88 -12.94
N HIS A 126 -9.99 -1.86 -11.61
CA HIS A 126 -10.92 -1.03 -10.85
C HIS A 126 -10.19 -0.12 -9.85
N VAL A 127 -10.34 1.20 -10.04
CA VAL A 127 -9.74 2.23 -9.18
C VAL A 127 -10.85 2.99 -8.46
N PHE A 128 -10.77 3.07 -7.13
CA PHE A 128 -11.72 3.79 -6.29
C PHE A 128 -11.04 4.93 -5.52
N GLY A 129 -11.79 5.99 -5.23
CA GLY A 129 -11.28 7.14 -4.48
C GLY A 129 -11.07 6.87 -2.98
N ASP A 130 -11.71 5.85 -2.42
CA ASP A 130 -11.48 5.41 -1.04
C ASP A 130 -11.96 3.96 -0.83
N VAL A 131 -11.55 3.37 0.29
CA VAL A 131 -11.92 1.98 0.63
C VAL A 131 -13.43 1.81 0.74
N LYS A 132 -14.15 2.84 1.21
CA LYS A 132 -15.61 2.76 1.38
C LYS A 132 -16.32 2.64 0.04
N SER A 133 -15.83 3.35 -0.98
CA SER A 133 -16.32 3.29 -2.37
C SER A 133 -15.95 1.97 -3.03
N GLN A 134 -14.77 1.43 -2.72
CA GLN A 134 -14.36 0.10 -3.17
C GLN A 134 -15.25 -1.01 -2.60
N LEU A 135 -15.63 -0.92 -1.31
CA LEU A 135 -16.54 -1.86 -0.68
C LEU A 135 -17.97 -1.75 -1.21
N GLU A 136 -18.46 -0.51 -1.36
CA GLU A 136 -19.87 -0.17 -1.66
C GLU A 136 -20.04 0.29 -3.11
N ALA A 137 -19.26 -0.29 -4.04
CA ALA A 137 -19.26 0.05 -5.45
C ALA A 137 -20.70 0.13 -6.00
N SER A 138 -21.06 1.30 -6.51
CA SER A 138 -22.42 1.63 -6.96
C SER A 138 -22.37 2.87 -7.86
N ASP A 139 -23.47 3.23 -8.51
CA ASP A 139 -23.53 4.47 -9.32
C ASP A 139 -23.22 5.72 -8.50
N ALA A 140 -23.59 5.72 -7.20
CA ALA A 140 -23.28 6.81 -6.28
C ALA A 140 -21.81 6.82 -5.81
N ARG A 141 -21.09 5.72 -6.02
CA ARG A 141 -19.67 5.54 -5.66
C ARG A 141 -18.95 4.78 -6.75
N PRO A 142 -18.75 5.43 -7.90
CA PRO A 142 -18.31 4.73 -9.09
C PRO A 142 -16.85 4.32 -8.97
N CYS A 143 -16.53 3.17 -9.55
CA CYS A 143 -15.16 2.91 -10.00
C CYS A 143 -14.76 4.00 -10.99
N LEU A 144 -13.66 4.70 -10.71
CA LEU A 144 -13.16 5.81 -11.50
C LEU A 144 -12.77 5.35 -12.92
N THR A 145 -12.17 4.16 -13.04
CA THR A 145 -11.80 3.58 -14.34
C THR A 145 -13.03 3.24 -15.19
N CYS A 146 -14.04 2.60 -14.60
CA CYS A 146 -15.27 2.24 -15.32
C CYS A 146 -16.08 3.48 -15.71
N ALA A 147 -16.18 4.46 -14.81
CA ALA A 147 -16.85 5.73 -15.08
C ALA A 147 -16.19 6.50 -16.22
N ALA A 148 -14.85 6.57 -16.24
CA ALA A 148 -14.11 7.20 -17.34
C ALA A 148 -14.36 6.54 -18.70
N LYS A 149 -14.64 5.23 -18.71
CA LYS A 149 -14.97 4.44 -19.91
C LYS A 149 -16.47 4.41 -20.23
N ASN A 150 -17.32 5.01 -19.39
CA ASN A 150 -18.78 4.93 -19.47
C ASN A 150 -19.31 3.48 -19.56
N ILE A 151 -18.76 2.59 -18.73
CA ILE A 151 -19.17 1.18 -18.61
C ILE A 151 -19.68 0.86 -17.21
N VAL A 152 -20.54 -0.14 -17.10
CA VAL A 152 -21.01 -0.65 -15.80
C VAL A 152 -19.85 -1.35 -15.10
N CYS A 153 -19.64 -1.00 -13.83
CA CYS A 153 -18.60 -1.61 -13.01
C CYS A 153 -19.03 -3.02 -12.57
N ASN A 154 -18.32 -4.06 -13.03
CA ASN A 154 -18.56 -5.45 -12.63
C ASN A 154 -17.50 -5.98 -11.65
N GLU A 155 -17.13 -5.17 -10.66
CA GLU A 155 -16.06 -5.50 -9.73
C GLU A 155 -16.35 -6.76 -8.88
N SER A 156 -17.63 -7.11 -8.71
CA SER A 156 -18.06 -8.34 -8.04
C SER A 156 -17.72 -9.63 -8.79
N GLU A 157 -17.40 -9.55 -10.09
CA GLU A 157 -17.02 -10.73 -10.90
C GLU A 157 -15.77 -11.44 -10.36
N PHE A 158 -14.94 -10.72 -9.59
CA PHE A 158 -13.66 -11.22 -9.09
C PHE A 158 -13.71 -11.76 -7.66
N ALA A 159 -14.91 -11.82 -7.04
CA ALA A 159 -15.07 -12.40 -5.72
C ALA A 159 -14.67 -13.89 -5.73
N GLY A 160 -13.69 -14.27 -4.91
CA GLY A 160 -13.19 -15.65 -4.81
C GLY A 160 -11.99 -15.99 -5.70
N GLU A 161 -11.52 -15.08 -6.55
CA GLU A 161 -10.30 -15.27 -7.36
C GLU A 161 -9.12 -14.40 -6.93
N VAL A 162 -9.22 -13.77 -5.75
CA VAL A 162 -8.17 -12.89 -5.23
C VAL A 162 -7.06 -13.72 -4.59
N HIS A 163 -5.86 -13.63 -5.14
CA HIS A 163 -4.70 -14.37 -4.64
C HIS A 163 -4.04 -13.64 -3.47
N LEU A 164 -3.93 -12.32 -3.58
CA LEU A 164 -3.26 -11.48 -2.59
C LEU A 164 -4.10 -10.24 -2.31
N MET A 165 -4.36 -9.98 -1.04
CA MET A 165 -4.83 -8.69 -0.57
C MET A 165 -3.73 -8.00 0.23
N VAL A 166 -3.47 -6.73 -0.06
CA VAL A 166 -2.56 -5.89 0.72
C VAL A 166 -3.32 -4.68 1.25
N ALA A 167 -3.13 -4.33 2.51
CA ALA A 167 -3.68 -3.09 3.06
C ALA A 167 -2.74 -2.45 4.08
N GLY A 168 -2.35 -1.20 3.81
CA GLY A 168 -1.66 -0.30 4.74
C GLY A 168 -2.63 0.76 5.23
N SER A 169 -3.39 0.45 6.28
CA SER A 169 -4.43 1.39 6.75
C SER A 169 -3.81 2.66 7.36
N PRO A 170 -4.53 3.80 7.41
CA PRO A 170 -4.00 5.05 7.95
C PRO A 170 -3.42 4.86 9.35
N CYS A 171 -2.15 5.25 9.51
CA CYS A 171 -1.38 4.96 10.71
C CYS A 171 -1.40 6.09 11.75
N ASP A 172 -1.82 7.30 11.36
CA ASP A 172 -1.90 8.48 12.23
C ASP A 172 -2.65 8.25 13.55
N PRO A 173 -3.82 7.55 13.61
CA PRO A 173 -4.48 7.27 14.88
C PRO A 173 -3.55 6.61 15.91
N TYR A 174 -2.62 5.77 15.43
CA TYR A 174 -1.80 4.87 16.22
C TYR A 174 -0.35 5.37 16.41
N SER A 175 0.08 6.37 15.65
CA SER A 175 1.44 6.91 15.71
C SER A 175 1.80 7.43 17.09
N VAL A 176 2.94 6.98 17.64
CA VAL A 176 3.50 7.48 18.90
C VAL A 176 3.96 8.94 18.80
N MET A 177 4.15 9.44 17.58
CA MET A 177 4.52 10.83 17.31
C MET A 177 3.32 11.76 17.31
N ARG A 178 2.08 11.23 17.23
CA ARG A 178 0.86 12.05 17.23
C ARG A 178 0.65 12.66 18.61
N GLN A 179 0.50 13.98 18.65
CA GLN A 179 0.13 14.67 19.87
C GLN A 179 -1.19 14.11 20.40
N LYS A 180 -1.24 13.87 21.71
CA LYS A 180 -2.39 13.26 22.40
C LYS A 180 -2.67 11.80 22.04
N ARG A 181 -1.73 11.07 21.42
CA ARG A 181 -1.90 9.62 21.14
C ARG A 181 -2.36 8.81 22.36
N PHE A 182 -1.92 9.17 23.56
CA PHE A 182 -2.24 8.46 24.81
C PHE A 182 -3.30 9.17 25.68
N HIS A 183 -3.99 10.18 25.16
CA HIS A 183 -5.17 10.72 25.85
C HIS A 183 -6.34 9.74 25.71
N GLU A 184 -7.18 9.69 26.75
CA GLU A 184 -8.43 8.92 26.77
C GLU A 184 -9.24 9.14 25.49
N ASP A 185 -9.68 8.04 24.87
CA ASP A 185 -10.45 7.97 23.62
C ASP A 185 -9.80 8.57 22.36
N SER A 186 -8.59 9.14 22.44
CA SER A 186 -7.98 9.88 21.32
C SER A 186 -7.76 9.04 20.07
N VAL A 187 -7.47 7.75 20.24
CA VAL A 187 -7.34 6.79 19.12
C VAL A 187 -8.71 6.46 18.53
N MET A 188 -9.68 6.08 19.37
CA MET A 188 -11.01 5.63 18.91
C MET A 188 -11.83 6.75 18.27
N ARG A 189 -11.64 8.00 18.70
CA ARG A 189 -12.31 9.17 18.13
C ARG A 189 -11.59 9.72 16.90
N HIS A 190 -10.45 9.14 16.50
CA HIS A 190 -9.77 9.57 15.29
C HIS A 190 -10.60 9.23 14.04
N ARG A 191 -10.72 10.16 13.09
CA ARG A 191 -11.57 9.99 11.91
C ARG A 191 -11.23 8.74 11.07
N ASP A 192 -9.95 8.36 11.07
CA ASP A 192 -9.45 7.25 10.27
C ASP A 192 -9.40 5.91 11.05
N TYR A 193 -9.75 5.91 12.35
CA TYR A 193 -9.74 4.72 13.21
C TYR A 193 -10.55 3.55 12.65
N SER A 194 -11.72 3.83 12.08
CA SER A 194 -12.62 2.80 11.55
C SER A 194 -12.11 2.14 10.27
N THR A 195 -11.12 2.73 9.60
CA THR A 195 -10.59 2.17 8.34
C THR A 195 -9.99 0.78 8.58
N MET A 196 -9.14 0.63 9.61
CA MET A 196 -8.53 -0.66 9.93
C MET A 196 -9.55 -1.68 10.43
N PHE A 197 -10.40 -1.28 11.39
CA PHE A 197 -11.28 -2.21 12.10
C PHE A 197 -12.59 -2.52 11.40
N SER A 198 -13.03 -1.69 10.47
CA SER A 198 -14.29 -1.91 9.75
C SER A 198 -14.05 -2.10 8.28
N SER A 199 -13.34 -1.17 7.63
CA SER A 199 -13.21 -1.21 6.17
C SER A 199 -12.28 -2.33 5.70
N VAL A 200 -11.08 -2.46 6.27
CA VAL A 200 -10.12 -3.50 5.88
C VAL A 200 -10.66 -4.90 6.20
N LEU A 201 -11.28 -5.11 7.37
CA LEU A 201 -11.89 -6.41 7.70
C LEU A 201 -13.05 -6.77 6.76
N ARG A 202 -13.90 -5.79 6.40
CA ARG A 202 -14.95 -6.00 5.37
C ARG A 202 -14.37 -6.30 4.00
N MET A 203 -13.19 -5.76 3.65
CA MET A 203 -12.53 -6.12 2.39
C MET A 203 -12.09 -7.59 2.42
N ILE A 204 -11.48 -8.06 3.50
CA ILE A 204 -11.09 -9.47 3.64
C ILE A 204 -12.32 -10.37 3.47
N ALA A 205 -13.43 -10.04 4.13
CA ALA A 205 -14.69 -10.78 4.00
C ALA A 205 -15.29 -10.71 2.59
N LYS A 206 -15.22 -9.54 1.92
CA LYS A 206 -15.75 -9.34 0.56
C LYS A 206 -14.97 -10.13 -0.49
N TYR A 207 -13.64 -10.09 -0.42
CA TYR A 207 -12.76 -10.62 -1.48
C TYR A 207 -12.33 -12.06 -1.25
N LEU A 208 -12.35 -12.53 0.01
CA LEU A 208 -11.87 -13.85 0.42
C LEU A 208 -10.48 -14.18 -0.18
N PRO A 209 -9.48 -13.30 0.01
CA PRO A 209 -8.17 -13.47 -0.59
C PRO A 209 -7.44 -14.70 -0.01
N PHE A 210 -6.60 -15.35 -0.82
CA PHE A 210 -5.84 -16.52 -0.34
C PHE A 210 -4.77 -16.11 0.68
N ILE A 211 -4.14 -14.96 0.46
CA ILE A 211 -3.16 -14.35 1.36
C ILE A 211 -3.59 -12.92 1.63
N THR A 212 -3.57 -12.52 2.90
CA THR A 212 -3.74 -11.12 3.30
C THR A 212 -2.48 -10.62 3.98
N ILE A 213 -1.97 -9.47 3.54
CA ILE A 213 -0.89 -8.74 4.19
C ILE A 213 -1.45 -7.43 4.72
N LEU A 214 -1.36 -7.23 6.04
CA LEU A 214 -1.78 -6.01 6.71
C LEU A 214 -0.55 -5.31 7.29
N GLU A 215 -0.44 -4.01 7.03
CA GLU A 215 0.62 -3.16 7.59
C GLU A 215 0.03 -2.21 8.63
N GLN A 216 0.74 -2.08 9.76
CA GLN A 216 0.52 -1.05 10.78
C GLN A 216 1.83 -0.70 11.51
N LEU A 217 1.85 0.50 12.10
CA LEU A 217 2.97 0.97 12.93
C LEU A 217 3.02 0.25 14.28
N LEU A 218 4.20 0.25 14.90
CA LEU A 218 4.43 -0.30 16.25
C LEU A 218 3.45 0.25 17.31
N GLY A 219 3.00 1.50 17.16
CA GLY A 219 2.01 2.09 18.06
C GLY A 219 0.62 1.44 18.03
N PHE A 220 0.34 0.58 17.04
CA PHE A 220 -0.87 -0.24 16.96
C PHE A 220 -0.90 -1.37 18.01
N ASP A 221 0.26 -1.84 18.44
CA ASP A 221 0.42 -2.81 19.53
C ASP A 221 0.65 -2.14 20.89
N GLN A 222 0.40 -0.83 20.98
CA GLN A 222 0.48 -0.08 22.23
C GLN A 222 -0.90 0.25 22.75
N LYS A 223 -0.99 0.54 24.05
CA LYS A 223 -2.24 0.87 24.73
C LYS A 223 -3.03 1.98 24.02
N PHE A 224 -4.35 1.92 24.10
CA PHE A 224 -5.22 2.97 23.56
C PHE A 224 -4.93 4.34 24.18
N ASP A 225 -4.74 4.37 25.49
CA ASP A 225 -4.42 5.54 26.29
C ASP A 225 -3.58 5.11 27.51
N ALA A 226 -3.20 6.08 28.35
CA ALA A 226 -2.35 5.81 29.51
C ALA A 226 -3.00 4.90 30.57
N ALA A 227 -4.33 4.90 30.68
CA ALA A 227 -5.08 4.16 31.70
C ALA A 227 -5.51 2.77 31.20
N SER A 228 -5.71 2.60 29.89
CA SER A 228 -6.19 1.37 29.29
C SER A 228 -5.12 0.25 29.28
N PRO A 229 -5.47 -0.99 29.62
CA PRO A 229 -4.59 -2.15 29.39
C PRO A 229 -4.68 -2.70 27.96
N GLU A 230 -5.68 -2.30 27.18
CA GLU A 230 -5.98 -2.85 25.85
C GLU A 230 -5.20 -2.14 24.74
N THR A 231 -4.83 -2.91 23.71
CA THR A 231 -4.22 -2.38 22.48
C THR A 231 -5.19 -2.49 21.30
N PRO A 232 -5.06 -1.62 20.27
CA PRO A 232 -5.78 -1.77 19.01
C PRO A 232 -5.62 -3.17 18.40
N TYR A 233 -4.42 -3.75 18.44
CA TYR A 233 -4.14 -5.10 17.93
C TYR A 233 -4.98 -6.21 18.57
N GLN A 234 -5.40 -6.07 19.84
CA GLN A 234 -6.15 -7.10 20.55
C GLN A 234 -7.65 -7.14 20.21
N ARG A 235 -8.21 -6.09 19.57
CA ARG A 235 -9.65 -6.00 19.28
C ARG A 235 -10.24 -6.92 18.20
N PRO A 236 -9.52 -7.44 17.19
CA PRO A 236 -10.14 -8.25 16.12
C PRO A 236 -10.87 -9.51 16.61
N ALA A 237 -10.60 -9.98 17.84
CA ALA A 237 -11.29 -11.13 18.43
C ALA A 237 -12.75 -10.86 18.84
N ALA A 238 -13.19 -9.60 18.98
CA ALA A 238 -14.51 -9.26 19.53
C ALA A 238 -15.62 -9.04 18.47
N THR A 239 -15.29 -9.01 17.18
CA THR A 239 -16.24 -8.64 16.11
C THR A 239 -16.48 -9.73 15.07
N ALA A 240 -15.96 -10.94 15.25
CA ALA A 240 -16.17 -12.05 14.32
C ALA A 240 -17.66 -12.43 14.19
N ASP A 241 -18.48 -12.18 15.21
CA ASP A 241 -19.96 -12.36 15.15
C ASP A 241 -20.68 -11.28 14.33
N THR A 242 -19.95 -10.30 13.75
CA THR A 242 -20.49 -9.17 12.98
C THR A 242 -19.86 -8.99 11.59
N LEU A 243 -18.94 -9.86 11.18
CA LEU A 243 -18.45 -9.94 9.80
C LEU A 243 -19.30 -10.93 8.99
#